data_AF-A0A914UEN7-F1
#
_entry.id   AF-A0A914UEN7-F1
#
_cell.length_a   1.000
_cell.length_b   1.000
_cell.length_c   1.000
_cell.angle_alpha   90.00
_cell.angle_beta   90.00
_cell.angle_gamma   90.00
#
_symmetry.space_group_name_H-M   'P 1'
#
loop_
_entity.id
_entity.type
_entity.pdbx_description
1 polymer ?
#
loop_
_entity_poly.entity_id
_entity_poly.type
_entity_poly.pdbx_seq_one_letter_code
_entity_poly.pdbx_strand_id
1 'polypeptide(L)'
;VESYRVNREEVTEADKNYIYLVDLCNSIGYSKEILTCDHVFAPREYLHQHIENELISTLHRYFRQNNVDPPRKPSEMHMLLSAQISVMQTVENCLRFDLTQFLNGVYLQQTQPQDSHGKDTLASIYSRWYLEVLLRKASICQLVYSEHLRSFISASDVVPLQFAPEQYTDTRELRALVQIIGPYGIKLMAERLVWHVACQINELLKLVREHK
;
A
#
# COMPACT_ATOMS: atom_id res chain seq x y z
N VAL A 1 23.41 -7.61 -13.36
CA VAL A 1 23.79 -8.54 -14.45
C VAL A 1 22.77 -8.50 -15.58
N GLU A 2 21.46 -8.38 -15.28
CA GLU A 2 20.40 -8.27 -16.30
C GLU A 2 20.51 -7.03 -17.21
N SER A 3 20.91 -5.87 -16.68
CA SER A 3 20.93 -4.60 -17.45
C SER A 3 22.19 -4.38 -18.30
N TYR A 4 23.16 -5.29 -18.30
CA TYR A 4 24.39 -5.14 -19.08
C TYR A 4 24.16 -5.66 -20.50
N ARG A 5 23.91 -4.75 -21.44
CA ARG A 5 23.62 -5.10 -22.84
C ARG A 5 24.91 -5.24 -23.64
N VAL A 6 25.14 -6.41 -24.21
CA VAL A 6 26.33 -6.71 -25.04
C VAL A 6 26.05 -6.42 -26.52
N ASN A 7 24.86 -6.77 -27.02
CA ASN A 7 24.44 -6.51 -28.39
C ASN A 7 23.00 -5.94 -28.45
N ARG A 8 22.71 -5.03 -29.38
CA ARG A 8 21.37 -4.46 -29.59
C ARG A 8 20.41 -5.44 -30.29
N GLU A 9 20.96 -6.42 -31.00
CA GLU A 9 20.18 -7.47 -31.67
C GLU A 9 19.61 -8.49 -30.67
N GLU A 10 20.19 -8.58 -29.48
CA GLU A 10 19.62 -9.33 -28.36
C GLU A 10 18.50 -8.50 -27.74
N VAL A 11 17.27 -8.79 -28.17
CA VAL A 11 16.05 -8.15 -27.66
C VAL A 11 15.51 -8.96 -26.49
N THR A 12 15.65 -8.41 -25.28
CA THR A 12 15.10 -9.01 -24.06
C THR A 12 13.57 -8.93 -24.06
N GLU A 13 12.91 -9.72 -23.21
CA GLU A 13 11.45 -9.64 -23.05
C GLU A 13 11.00 -8.24 -22.59
N ALA A 14 11.78 -7.61 -21.71
CA ALA A 14 11.54 -6.24 -21.26
C ALA A 14 11.62 -5.23 -22.43
N ASP A 15 12.59 -5.40 -23.35
CA ASP A 15 12.67 -4.56 -24.55
C ASP A 15 11.45 -4.73 -25.46
N LYS A 16 11.00 -5.97 -25.67
CA LYS A 16 9.80 -6.25 -26.48
C LYS A 16 8.56 -5.58 -25.87
N ASN A 17 8.37 -5.75 -24.57
CA ASN A 17 7.24 -5.16 -23.84
C ASN A 17 7.28 -3.63 -23.90
N TYR A 18 8.47 -3.03 -23.78
CA TYR A 18 8.64 -1.59 -23.92
C TYR A 18 8.30 -1.08 -25.32
N ILE A 19 8.77 -1.76 -26.38
CA ILE A 19 8.44 -1.39 -27.78
C ILE A 19 6.94 -1.47 -28.02
N TYR A 20 6.29 -2.58 -27.63
CA TYR A 20 4.84 -2.72 -27.77
C TYR A 20 4.06 -1.66 -26.99
N LEU A 21 4.52 -1.31 -25.79
CA LEU A 21 3.92 -0.24 -25.00
C LEU A 21 4.00 1.10 -25.74
N VAL A 22 5.17 1.46 -26.29
CA VAL A 22 5.37 2.71 -27.02
C VAL A 22 4.50 2.76 -28.28
N ASP A 23 4.46 1.69 -29.06
CA ASP A 23 3.65 1.62 -30.29
C ASP A 23 2.15 1.71 -30.00
N LEU A 24 1.68 1.03 -28.95
CA LEU A 24 0.29 1.11 -28.49
C LEU A 24 -0.04 2.53 -28.00
N CYS A 25 0.83 3.13 -27.19
CA CYS A 25 0.65 4.50 -26.69
C CYS A 25 0.59 5.51 -27.83
N ASN A 26 1.45 5.37 -28.84
CA ASN A 26 1.43 6.21 -30.04
C ASN A 26 0.13 6.06 -30.82
N SER A 27 -0.37 4.82 -30.97
CA SER A 27 -1.61 4.53 -31.68
C SER A 27 -2.84 5.11 -30.96
N ILE A 28 -2.92 4.96 -29.64
CA ILE A 28 -4.00 5.53 -28.82
C ILE A 28 -3.89 7.06 -28.74
N GLY A 29 -2.67 7.57 -28.73
CA GLY A 29 -2.36 8.99 -28.71
C GLY A 29 -2.64 9.72 -30.03
N TYR A 30 -2.80 8.99 -31.15
CA TYR A 30 -2.94 9.54 -32.49
C TYR A 30 -4.17 10.45 -32.66
N SER A 31 -5.34 10.00 -32.20
CA SER A 31 -6.59 10.75 -32.25
C SER A 31 -7.01 11.20 -30.85
N LYS A 32 -7.21 12.51 -30.66
CA LYS A 32 -7.79 13.03 -29.40
C LYS A 32 -9.24 12.56 -29.22
N GLU A 33 -10.03 12.66 -30.29
CA GLU A 33 -11.46 12.36 -30.30
C GLU A 33 -11.80 11.62 -31.60
N ILE A 34 -12.69 10.62 -31.52
CA ILE A 34 -13.22 9.87 -32.66
C ILE A 34 -14.73 10.06 -32.67
N LEU A 35 -15.27 10.63 -33.74
CA LEU A 35 -16.71 10.83 -33.90
C LEU A 35 -17.32 9.63 -34.64
N THR A 36 -18.25 8.93 -34.00
CA THR A 36 -18.99 7.82 -34.62
C THR A 36 -20.48 7.99 -34.33
N CYS A 37 -21.32 8.15 -35.36
CA CYS A 37 -22.78 8.28 -35.23
C CYS A 37 -23.21 9.28 -34.15
N ASP A 38 -22.68 10.51 -34.21
CA ASP A 38 -22.92 11.60 -33.24
C ASP A 38 -22.42 11.36 -31.80
N HIS A 39 -21.62 10.32 -31.58
CA HIS A 39 -20.94 10.07 -30.31
C HIS A 39 -19.46 10.44 -30.42
N VAL A 40 -18.95 11.17 -29.43
CA VAL A 40 -17.54 11.53 -29.30
C VAL A 40 -16.85 10.52 -28.38
N PHE A 41 -15.91 9.76 -28.93
CA PHE A 41 -15.08 8.83 -28.18
C PHE A 41 -13.72 9.45 -27.92
N ALA A 42 -13.23 9.36 -26.68
CA ALA A 42 -11.91 9.83 -26.28
C ALA A 42 -11.04 8.62 -25.89
N PRO A 43 -10.16 8.12 -26.78
CA PRO A 43 -9.39 6.89 -26.54
C PRO A 43 -8.44 6.99 -25.34
N ARG A 44 -7.93 8.19 -25.05
CA ARG A 44 -7.00 8.42 -23.94
C ARG A 44 -7.68 8.25 -22.59
N GLU A 45 -8.90 8.75 -22.46
CA GLU A 45 -9.74 8.65 -21.27
C GLU A 45 -10.13 7.20 -21.00
N TYR A 46 -10.36 6.41 -22.05
CA TYR A 46 -10.58 4.97 -21.92
C TYR A 46 -9.34 4.27 -21.33
N LEU A 47 -8.16 4.54 -21.87
CA LEU A 47 -6.91 3.97 -21.35
C LEU A 47 -6.64 4.42 -19.91
N HIS A 48 -6.91 5.68 -19.59
CA HIS A 48 -6.78 6.24 -18.25
C HIS A 48 -7.61 5.46 -17.22
N GLN A 49 -8.89 5.24 -17.52
CA GLN A 49 -9.79 4.50 -16.63
C GLN A 49 -9.33 3.05 -16.43
N HIS A 50 -8.80 2.40 -17.48
CA HIS A 50 -8.26 1.05 -17.37
C HIS A 50 -7.00 0.98 -16.50
N ILE A 51 -6.09 1.93 -16.67
CA ILE A 51 -4.89 2.01 -15.84
C ILE A 51 -5.25 2.27 -14.38
N GLU A 52 -6.26 3.11 -14.09
CA GLU A 52 -6.77 3.34 -12.73
C GLU A 52 -7.24 2.04 -12.08
N ASN A 53 -8.14 1.33 -12.76
CA ASN A 53 -8.72 0.10 -12.27
C ASN A 53 -7.67 -0.99 -12.06
N GLU A 54 -6.73 -1.14 -13.01
CA GLU A 54 -5.65 -2.12 -12.91
C GLU A 54 -4.64 -1.76 -11.81
N LEU A 55 -4.35 -0.48 -11.58
CA LEU A 55 -3.50 -0.05 -10.47
C LEU A 55 -4.17 -0.39 -9.14
N ILE A 56 -5.43 -0.01 -8.95
CA ILE A 56 -6.20 -0.33 -7.73
C ILE A 56 -6.31 -1.85 -7.52
N SER A 57 -6.58 -2.61 -8.58
CA SER A 57 -6.65 -4.08 -8.55
C SER A 57 -5.30 -4.71 -8.16
N THR A 58 -4.21 -4.21 -8.74
CA THR A 58 -2.86 -4.66 -8.46
C THR A 58 -2.44 -4.35 -7.03
N LEU A 59 -2.76 -3.16 -6.52
CA LEU A 59 -2.57 -2.78 -5.12
C LEU A 59 -3.30 -3.74 -4.19
N HIS A 60 -4.59 -4.01 -4.44
CA HIS A 60 -5.35 -5.00 -3.67
C HIS A 60 -4.74 -6.40 -3.71
N ARG A 61 -4.17 -6.82 -4.85
CA ARG A 61 -3.47 -8.11 -4.98
C ARG A 61 -2.21 -8.16 -4.13
N TYR A 62 -1.46 -7.06 -4.02
CA TYR A 62 -0.32 -6.98 -3.12
C TYR A 62 -0.74 -7.03 -1.64
N PHE A 63 -1.94 -6.53 -1.31
CA PHE A 63 -2.45 -6.50 0.05
C PHE A 63 -3.04 -7.85 0.51
N ARG A 64 -3.73 -8.58 -0.38
CA ARG A 64 -4.42 -9.84 -0.07
C ARG A 64 -3.53 -11.08 -0.22
N GLN A 65 -2.26 -11.02 0.16
CA GLN A 65 -1.51 -12.26 0.38
C GLN A 65 -2.08 -12.94 1.65
N ASN A 66 -3.17 -13.69 1.46
CA ASN A 66 -3.94 -14.49 2.44
C ASN A 66 -4.45 -13.75 3.69
N ASN A 67 -5.75 -13.88 3.99
CA ASN A 67 -6.38 -13.27 5.20
C ASN A 67 -5.78 -13.71 6.56
N VAL A 68 -4.92 -14.74 6.56
CA VAL A 68 -4.29 -15.32 7.75
C VAL A 68 -2.83 -14.87 7.91
N ASP A 69 -2.19 -14.46 6.82
CA ASP A 69 -0.77 -14.11 6.83
C ASP A 69 -0.58 -12.63 7.24
N PRO A 70 0.56 -12.29 7.86
CA PRO A 70 0.89 -10.90 8.10
C PRO A 70 0.92 -10.12 6.77
N PRO A 71 0.47 -8.86 6.74
CA PRO A 71 0.59 -8.03 5.56
C PRO A 71 2.07 -7.92 5.22
N ARG A 72 2.36 -7.65 3.94
CA ARG A 72 3.72 -7.38 3.49
C ARG A 72 4.36 -6.28 4.35
N LYS A 73 5.65 -6.38 4.62
CA LYS A 73 6.37 -5.38 5.42
C LYS A 73 6.20 -3.99 4.82
N PRO A 74 6.04 -2.94 5.65
CA PRO A 74 5.93 -1.58 5.17
C PRO A 74 7.08 -1.17 4.24
N SER A 75 8.33 -1.51 4.54
CA SER A 75 9.47 -1.19 3.68
C SER A 75 9.39 -1.85 2.30
N GLU A 76 9.03 -3.13 2.24
CA GLU A 76 8.83 -3.87 0.99
C GLU A 76 7.67 -3.30 0.18
N MET A 77 6.55 -2.96 0.84
CA MET A 77 5.41 -2.34 0.19
C MET A 77 5.79 -0.96 -0.36
N HIS A 78 6.55 -0.16 0.38
CA HIS A 78 7.01 1.15 -0.06
C HIS A 78 7.91 1.05 -1.29
N MET A 79 8.83 0.08 -1.32
CA MET A 79 9.66 -0.19 -2.51
C MET A 79 8.81 -0.56 -3.72
N LEU A 80 7.78 -1.39 -3.53
CA LEU A 80 6.87 -1.81 -4.59
C LEU A 80 6.06 -0.63 -5.15
N LEU A 81 5.53 0.22 -4.27
CA LEU A 81 4.84 1.44 -4.69
C LEU A 81 5.77 2.37 -5.46
N SER A 82 7.00 2.55 -4.97
CA SER A 82 8.01 3.38 -5.63
C SER A 82 8.34 2.85 -7.04
N ALA A 83 8.49 1.53 -7.19
CA ALA A 83 8.71 0.90 -8.48
C ALA A 83 7.52 1.08 -9.43
N GLN A 84 6.28 0.97 -8.94
CA GLN A 84 5.09 1.24 -9.75
C GLN A 84 5.02 2.69 -10.22
N ILE A 85 5.34 3.65 -9.36
CA ILE A 85 5.41 5.07 -9.72
C ILE A 85 6.45 5.28 -10.83
N SER A 86 7.63 4.66 -10.75
CA SER A 86 8.66 4.77 -11.81
C SER A 86 8.20 4.19 -13.16
N VAL A 87 7.48 3.07 -13.16
CA VAL A 87 6.89 2.51 -14.39
C VAL A 87 5.83 3.46 -14.95
N MET A 88 4.98 4.01 -14.10
CA MET A 88 3.93 4.96 -14.51
C MET A 88 4.50 6.27 -15.07
N GLN A 89 5.62 6.76 -14.55
CA GLN A 89 6.36 7.90 -15.11
C GLN A 89 6.85 7.62 -16.53
N THR A 90 7.22 6.36 -16.82
CA THR A 90 7.60 5.95 -18.18
C THR A 90 6.39 5.97 -19.12
N VAL A 91 5.21 5.56 -18.63
CA VAL A 91 3.94 5.63 -19.38
C VAL A 91 3.51 7.07 -19.63
N GLU A 92 3.69 7.96 -18.66
CA GLU A 92 3.42 9.40 -18.80
C GLU A 92 4.18 10.02 -19.99
N ASN A 93 5.46 9.68 -20.13
CA ASN A 93 6.28 10.13 -21.25
C ASN A 93 5.73 9.68 -22.62
N CYS A 94 5.02 8.55 -22.67
CA CYS A 94 4.45 8.02 -23.92
C CYS A 94 3.09 8.64 -24.26
N LEU A 95 2.24 8.92 -23.26
CA LEU A 95 0.84 9.32 -23.47
C LEU A 95 0.55 10.80 -23.24
N ARG A 96 1.54 11.58 -22.73
CA ARG A 96 1.35 12.97 -22.27
C ARG A 96 0.19 13.07 -21.29
N PHE A 97 0.28 12.25 -20.27
CA PHE A 97 -0.73 12.02 -19.25
C PHE A 97 -0.38 12.81 -17.98
N ASP A 98 -1.34 13.44 -17.30
CA ASP A 98 -1.05 14.06 -15.98
C ASP A 98 -0.98 12.96 -14.90
N LEU A 99 0.22 12.45 -14.69
CA LEU A 99 0.47 11.41 -13.69
C LEU A 99 0.27 11.94 -12.26
N THR A 100 0.53 13.23 -12.03
CA THR A 100 0.46 13.81 -10.69
C THR A 100 -0.99 13.82 -10.21
N GLN A 101 -1.92 14.31 -11.03
CA GLN A 101 -3.34 14.31 -10.69
C GLN A 101 -3.87 12.90 -10.45
N PHE A 102 -3.46 11.95 -11.29
CA PHE A 102 -3.88 10.55 -11.20
C PHE A 102 -3.38 9.84 -9.95
N LEU A 103 -2.08 9.92 -9.68
CA LEU A 103 -1.50 9.29 -8.49
C LEU A 103 -2.08 9.89 -7.22
N ASN A 104 -2.33 11.21 -7.21
CA ASN A 104 -3.02 11.85 -6.09
C ASN A 104 -4.42 11.26 -5.89
N GLY A 105 -5.19 11.02 -6.96
CA GLY A 105 -6.49 10.36 -6.84
C GLY A 105 -6.41 8.96 -6.23
N VAL A 106 -5.57 8.09 -6.80
CA VAL A 106 -5.49 6.68 -6.38
C VAL A 106 -4.86 6.53 -4.99
N TYR A 107 -3.70 7.16 -4.74
CA TYR A 107 -3.02 7.00 -3.45
C TYR A 107 -3.75 7.71 -2.32
N LEU A 108 -4.41 8.85 -2.56
CA LEU A 108 -5.22 9.49 -1.53
C LEU A 108 -6.38 8.59 -1.10
N GLN A 109 -7.05 7.91 -2.04
CA GLN A 109 -8.08 6.93 -1.70
C GLN A 109 -7.52 5.82 -0.79
N GLN A 110 -6.29 5.36 -1.02
CA GLN A 110 -5.65 4.34 -0.19
C GLN A 110 -5.31 4.79 1.25
N THR A 111 -5.33 6.10 1.53
CA THR A 111 -5.15 6.65 2.89
C THR A 111 -6.44 6.70 3.71
N GLN A 112 -7.60 6.54 3.06
CA GLN A 112 -8.93 6.55 3.69
C GLN A 112 -9.28 5.18 4.28
N PRO A 113 -10.27 5.03 5.16
CA PRO A 113 -10.66 3.70 5.67
C PRO A 113 -11.26 2.77 4.60
N GLN A 114 -11.91 3.33 3.57
CA GLN A 114 -12.50 2.58 2.45
C GLN A 114 -12.21 3.32 1.14
N ASP A 115 -12.08 2.57 0.05
CA ASP A 115 -11.94 3.13 -1.29
C ASP A 115 -13.31 3.59 -1.86
N SER A 116 -13.29 4.17 -3.06
CA SER A 116 -14.49 4.60 -3.79
C SER A 116 -15.48 3.47 -4.10
N HIS A 117 -15.04 2.21 -4.01
CA HIS A 117 -15.83 1.01 -4.24
C HIS A 117 -16.21 0.28 -2.92
N GLY A 118 -15.92 0.87 -1.76
CA GLY A 118 -16.19 0.29 -0.44
C GLY A 118 -15.27 -0.85 -0.02
N LYS A 119 -14.13 -1.05 -0.71
CA LYS A 119 -13.11 -2.05 -0.34
C LYS A 119 -12.16 -1.49 0.72
N ASP A 120 -11.60 -2.41 1.50
CA ASP A 120 -10.56 -2.08 2.48
C ASP A 120 -9.30 -1.56 1.79
N THR A 121 -8.85 -0.41 2.24
CA THR A 121 -7.64 0.25 1.78
C THR A 121 -6.41 -0.19 2.56
N LEU A 122 -5.25 0.27 2.10
CA LEU A 122 -3.98 0.12 2.79
C LEU A 122 -4.00 0.65 4.23
N ALA A 123 -4.63 1.80 4.45
CA ALA A 123 -4.81 2.38 5.78
C ALA A 123 -5.60 1.46 6.71
N SER A 124 -6.71 0.90 6.22
CA SER A 124 -7.55 0.01 7.01
C SER A 124 -6.84 -1.29 7.36
N ILE A 125 -6.16 -1.90 6.37
CA ILE A 125 -5.47 -3.18 6.52
C ILE A 125 -4.32 -3.07 7.53
N TYR A 126 -3.41 -2.11 7.37
CA TYR A 126 -2.32 -1.94 8.32
C TYR A 126 -2.82 -1.51 9.70
N SER A 127 -3.78 -0.57 9.78
CA SER A 127 -4.34 -0.16 11.08
C SER A 127 -4.92 -1.35 11.83
N ARG A 128 -5.70 -2.20 11.14
CA ARG A 128 -6.27 -3.41 11.71
C ARG A 128 -5.19 -4.39 12.14
N TRP A 129 -4.17 -4.62 11.32
CA TRP A 129 -3.10 -5.55 11.66
C TRP A 129 -2.27 -5.10 12.87
N TYR A 130 -1.84 -3.83 12.91
CA TYR A 130 -1.08 -3.32 14.05
C TYR A 130 -1.90 -3.34 15.34
N LEU A 131 -3.18 -2.97 15.30
CA LEU A 131 -4.01 -2.87 16.51
C LEU A 131 -4.58 -4.23 16.96
N GLU A 132 -5.14 -5.03 16.05
CA GLU A 132 -5.87 -6.25 16.41
C GLU A 132 -4.98 -7.50 16.44
N VAL A 133 -3.87 -7.51 15.69
CA VAL A 133 -2.93 -8.64 15.66
C VAL A 133 -1.70 -8.33 16.50
N LEU A 134 -0.93 -7.30 16.14
CA LEU A 134 0.35 -7.03 16.80
C LEU A 134 0.17 -6.61 18.27
N LEU A 135 -0.62 -5.57 18.55
CA LEU A 135 -0.82 -5.11 19.93
C LEU A 135 -1.56 -6.15 20.79
N ARG A 136 -2.49 -6.92 20.21
CA ARG A 136 -3.15 -8.02 20.93
C ARG A 136 -2.15 -9.08 21.39
N LYS A 137 -1.13 -9.38 20.59
CA LYS A 137 -0.03 -10.29 20.97
C LYS A 137 0.82 -9.71 22.08
N ALA A 138 1.04 -8.38 22.09
CA ALA A 138 1.67 -7.69 23.21
C ALA A 138 0.84 -7.79 24.50
N SER A 139 -0.48 -7.68 24.43
CA SER A 139 -1.37 -7.83 25.60
C SER A 139 -1.35 -9.22 26.22
N ILE A 140 -1.02 -10.26 25.45
CA ILE A 140 -0.88 -11.66 25.93
C ILE A 140 0.58 -11.94 26.38
N CYS A 141 1.40 -10.90 26.53
CA CYS A 141 2.81 -10.98 26.93
C CYS A 141 3.68 -11.82 25.97
N GLN A 142 3.28 -11.93 24.68
CA GLN A 142 4.11 -12.58 23.66
C GLN A 142 5.12 -11.63 23.02
N LEU A 143 4.88 -10.32 23.13
CA LEU A 143 5.75 -9.26 22.63
C LEU A 143 6.14 -8.34 23.78
N VAL A 144 7.41 -7.96 23.83
CA VAL A 144 7.95 -6.97 24.77
C VAL A 144 8.56 -5.83 23.98
N TYR A 145 8.33 -4.60 24.45
CA TYR A 145 8.99 -3.43 23.86
C TYR A 145 10.40 -3.28 24.43
N SER A 146 11.40 -3.25 23.55
CA SER A 146 12.80 -3.01 23.92
C SER A 146 13.16 -1.55 23.69
N GLU A 147 13.49 -0.82 24.76
CA GLU A 147 13.91 0.58 24.66
C GLU A 147 15.22 0.75 23.88
N HIS A 148 16.14 -0.23 24.00
CA HIS A 148 17.43 -0.20 23.31
C HIS A 148 17.29 -0.29 21.78
N LEU A 149 16.43 -1.21 21.31
CA LEU A 149 16.18 -1.41 19.88
C LEU A 149 15.09 -0.50 19.33
N ARG A 150 14.31 0.15 20.22
CA ARG A 150 13.12 0.96 19.87
C ARG A 150 12.13 0.18 19.01
N SER A 151 11.96 -1.11 19.31
CA SER A 151 11.13 -2.04 18.57
C SER A 151 10.52 -3.08 19.52
N PHE A 152 9.48 -3.76 19.04
CA PHE A 152 8.94 -4.94 19.73
C PHE A 152 9.77 -6.16 19.39
N ILE A 153 10.13 -6.91 20.43
CA ILE A 153 10.82 -8.20 20.34
C ILE A 153 9.90 -9.32 20.83
N SER A 154 10.17 -10.55 20.39
CA SER A 154 9.48 -11.72 20.94
C SER A 154 9.88 -11.92 22.39
N ALA A 155 8.90 -12.12 23.28
CA ALA A 155 9.13 -12.29 24.71
C ALA A 155 9.58 -13.72 25.09
N SER A 156 9.24 -14.70 24.24
CA SER A 156 9.49 -16.12 24.50
C SER A 156 9.71 -16.88 23.20
N ASP A 157 10.74 -17.72 23.16
CA ASP A 157 11.04 -18.60 22.02
C ASP A 157 10.14 -19.85 21.97
N VAL A 158 9.28 -20.04 22.97
CA VAL A 158 8.50 -21.28 23.15
C VAL A 158 7.33 -21.37 22.17
N VAL A 159 6.75 -20.23 21.78
CA VAL A 159 5.69 -20.18 20.77
C VAL A 159 6.19 -19.36 19.59
N PRO A 160 6.55 -19.99 18.46
CA PRO A 160 7.02 -19.26 17.30
C PRO A 160 5.91 -18.35 16.79
N LEU A 161 6.20 -17.06 16.69
CA LEU A 161 5.32 -16.10 16.04
C LEU A 161 5.35 -16.35 14.53
N GLN A 162 4.20 -16.16 13.87
CA GLN A 162 4.11 -16.22 12.41
C GLN A 162 4.87 -15.09 11.71
N PHE A 163 5.29 -14.07 12.46
CA PHE A 163 6.05 -12.93 11.97
C PHE A 163 7.09 -12.49 13.00
N ALA A 164 8.21 -11.94 12.52
CA ALA A 164 9.20 -11.31 13.38
C ALA A 164 8.75 -9.87 13.71
N PRO A 165 8.44 -9.52 14.97
CA PRO A 165 7.88 -8.21 15.32
C PRO A 165 8.84 -7.05 15.00
N GLU A 166 10.14 -7.31 15.04
CA GLU A 166 11.20 -6.35 14.72
C GLU A 166 11.10 -5.88 13.26
N GLN A 167 10.66 -6.76 12.36
CA GLN A 167 10.51 -6.47 10.92
C GLN A 167 9.27 -5.61 10.59
N TYR A 168 8.50 -5.21 11.61
CA TYR A 168 7.31 -4.37 11.45
C TYR A 168 7.30 -3.15 12.38
N THR A 169 8.07 -3.18 13.46
CA THR A 169 8.02 -2.16 14.52
C THR A 169 9.31 -1.37 14.66
N ASP A 170 10.38 -1.73 13.94
CA ASP A 170 11.56 -0.89 13.85
C ASP A 170 11.19 0.50 13.30
N THR A 171 11.94 1.51 13.74
CA THR A 171 11.88 2.90 13.30
C THR A 171 11.87 3.05 11.78
N ARG A 172 12.59 2.20 11.05
CA ARG A 172 12.60 2.19 9.57
C ARG A 172 11.26 1.76 8.99
N GLU A 173 10.68 0.70 9.56
CA GLU A 173 9.38 0.15 9.13
C GLU A 173 8.24 1.10 9.47
N LEU A 174 8.25 1.69 10.66
CA LEU A 174 7.27 2.71 11.04
C LEU A 174 7.36 3.97 10.16
N ARG A 175 8.57 4.35 9.73
CA ARG A 175 8.73 5.46 8.76
C ARG A 175 8.18 5.09 7.39
N ALA A 176 8.46 3.88 6.90
CA ALA A 176 7.90 3.40 5.64
C ALA A 176 6.36 3.34 5.71
N LEU A 177 5.81 2.89 6.84
CA LEU A 177 4.37 2.90 7.09
C LEU A 177 3.78 4.32 6.98
N VAL A 178 4.42 5.31 7.61
CA VAL A 178 3.99 6.72 7.51
C VAL A 178 4.04 7.22 6.07
N GLN A 179 5.04 6.83 5.27
CA GLN A 179 5.14 7.22 3.86
C GLN A 179 4.04 6.58 3.01
N ILE A 180 3.65 5.35 3.32
CA ILE A 180 2.65 4.60 2.57
C ILE A 180 1.23 5.09 2.85
N ILE A 181 0.88 5.29 4.12
CA ILE A 181 -0.50 5.62 4.51
C ILE A 181 -0.71 7.13 4.67
N GLY A 182 0.38 7.91 4.81
CA GLY A 182 0.32 9.35 4.93
C GLY A 182 -0.37 9.85 6.21
N PRO A 183 -0.54 11.18 6.34
CA PRO A 183 -1.09 11.79 7.55
C PRO A 183 -2.54 11.39 7.84
N TYR A 184 -3.37 11.19 6.81
CA TYR A 184 -4.77 10.78 6.97
C TYR A 184 -4.89 9.38 7.59
N GLY A 185 -4.09 8.43 7.10
CA GLY A 185 -4.08 7.09 7.64
C GLY A 185 -3.48 6.99 9.04
N ILE A 186 -2.44 7.77 9.33
CA ILE A 186 -1.88 7.85 10.69
C ILE A 186 -2.90 8.44 11.67
N LYS A 187 -3.66 9.46 11.25
CA LYS A 187 -4.77 9.99 12.06
C LYS A 187 -5.81 8.89 12.34
N LEU A 188 -6.24 8.15 11.33
CA LEU A 188 -7.18 7.03 11.49
C LEU A 188 -6.64 5.98 12.48
N MET A 189 -5.38 5.59 12.34
CA MET A 189 -4.74 4.61 13.22
C MET A 189 -4.63 5.14 14.66
N ALA A 190 -4.28 6.41 14.83
CA ALA A 190 -4.18 7.07 16.13
C ALA A 190 -5.54 7.17 16.83
N GLU A 191 -6.60 7.54 16.12
CA GLU A 191 -7.97 7.59 16.66
C GLU A 191 -8.42 6.22 17.17
N ARG A 192 -8.16 5.15 16.40
CA ARG A 192 -8.45 3.77 16.83
C ARG A 192 -7.63 3.35 18.04
N LEU A 193 -6.35 3.72 18.10
CA LEU A 193 -5.49 3.45 19.25
C LEU A 193 -6.00 4.16 20.52
N VAL A 194 -6.34 5.44 20.41
CA VAL A 194 -6.93 6.22 21.53
C VAL A 194 -8.23 5.58 21.99
N TRP A 195 -9.07 5.12 21.07
CA TRP A 195 -10.29 4.40 21.41
C TRP A 195 -10.00 3.12 22.23
N HIS A 196 -9.02 2.30 21.83
CA HIS A 196 -8.61 1.12 22.60
C HIS A 196 -8.13 1.49 24.00
N VAL A 197 -7.33 2.55 24.14
CA VAL A 197 -6.85 3.04 25.44
C VAL A 197 -8.01 3.51 26.33
N ALA A 198 -8.96 4.27 25.77
CA ALA A 198 -10.14 4.73 26.50
C ALA A 198 -10.99 3.55 27.03
N CYS A 199 -11.15 2.50 26.22
CA CYS A 199 -11.81 1.26 26.65
C CYS A 199 -11.07 0.61 27.84
N GLN A 200 -9.74 0.52 27.81
CA GLN A 200 -8.96 -0.03 28.93
C GLN A 200 -9.09 0.82 30.20
N ILE A 201 -9.03 2.15 30.08
CA ILE A 201 -9.22 3.07 31.21
C ILE A 201 -10.59 2.87 31.85
N ASN A 202 -11.65 2.71 31.04
CA ASN A 202 -12.99 2.47 31.56
C ASN A 202 -13.10 1.15 32.35
N GLU A 203 -12.46 0.07 31.89
CA GLU A 203 -12.42 -1.19 32.65
C GLU A 203 -11.64 -1.04 33.96
N LEU A 204 -10.51 -0.34 33.96
CA LEU A 204 -9.76 -0.05 35.18
C LEU A 204 -10.59 0.79 36.18
N LEU A 205 -11.35 1.77 35.69
CA LEU A 205 -12.23 2.59 36.53
C LEU A 205 -13.36 1.77 37.17
N LYS A 206 -13.86 0.72 36.50
CA LYS A 206 -14.83 -0.21 37.12
C LYS A 206 -14.20 -0.97 38.28
N LEU A 207 -13.01 -1.53 38.07
CA LEU A 207 -12.29 -2.25 39.13
C LEU A 207 -12.00 -1.38 40.35
N VAL A 208 -11.59 -0.12 40.13
CA VAL A 208 -11.36 0.86 41.22
C VAL A 208 -12.65 1.20 41.96
N ARG A 209 -13.81 1.22 41.30
CA ARG A 209 -15.10 1.45 41.95
C ARG A 209 -15.59 0.25 42.73
N GLU A 210 -15.31 -0.97 42.26
CA GLU A 210 -15.65 -2.21 42.96
C GLU A 210 -14.85 -2.40 44.24
N HIS A 211 -13.61 -1.91 44.28
CA HIS A 211 -12.69 -2.03 45.43
C HIS A 211 -12.55 -0.72 46.22
N LYS A 212 -13.55 0.16 46.13
CA LYS A 212 -13.63 1.42 46.88
C LYS A 212 -14.45 1.26 48.15
#